data_AF-A0A1I7JAF0-F1
#
_entry.id   AF-A0A1I7JAF0-F1
#
_cell.length_a   1.000
_cell.length_b   1.000
_cell.length_c   1.000
_cell.angle_alpha   90.00
_cell.angle_beta   90.00
_cell.angle_gamma   90.00
#
_symmetry.space_group_name_H-M   'P 1'
#
loop_
_entity.id
_entity.type
_entity.pdbx_description
1 polymer ?
#
loop_
_entity_poly.entity_id
_entity_poly.type
_entity_poly.pdbx_seq_one_letter_code
_entity_poly.pdbx_strand_id
1 'polypeptide(L)' 'MFQNTIISNEPSIYKFFNQLNFDFYLTNPQLKHLENIINAMISKGFNGKISDIAELAPARHRTSITRFLS' A
#
# COMPACT_ATOMS: atom_id res chain seq x y z
N MET A 1 21.50 -5.87 -5.05
CA MET A 1 21.75 -4.56 -4.40
C MET A 1 20.66 -3.59 -4.84
N PHE A 2 19.65 -3.35 -4.00
CA PHE A 2 18.57 -2.38 -4.24
C PHE A 2 18.96 -0.96 -3.75
N GLN A 3 20.22 -0.57 -3.98
CA GLN A 3 20.76 0.66 -3.37
C GLN A 3 20.40 1.95 -4.13
N ASN A 4 19.78 1.84 -5.31
CA ASN A 4 19.40 3.00 -6.13
C ASN A 4 17.89 3.19 -6.28
N THR A 5 17.07 2.38 -5.61
CA THR A 5 15.61 2.56 -5.54
C THR A 5 15.23 3.41 -4.34
N ILE A 6 15.92 4.54 -4.14
CA ILE A 6 15.33 5.64 -3.36
C ILE A 6 14.21 6.15 -4.26
N ILE A 7 13.03 5.61 -4.00
CA ILE A 7 11.75 6.04 -4.53
C ILE A 7 11.70 7.56 -4.33
N SER A 8 11.95 8.31 -5.41
CA SER A 8 11.77 9.77 -5.53
C SER A 8 10.50 10.17 -4.78
N ASN A 9 10.43 11.33 -4.13
CA ASN A 9 9.23 11.77 -3.38
C ASN A 9 7.92 11.84 -4.21
N GLU A 10 8.00 11.66 -5.52
CA GLU A 10 6.90 11.18 -6.35
C GLU A 10 7.26 9.85 -7.02
N PRO A 11 6.54 8.77 -6.67
CA PRO A 11 6.05 7.89 -7.69
C PRO A 11 4.69 7.35 -7.24
N SER A 12 3.63 7.67 -7.96
CA SER A 12 2.35 7.03 -7.68
C SER A 12 2.57 5.52 -7.59
N ILE A 13 2.09 4.90 -6.52
CA ILE A 13 2.15 3.44 -6.33
C ILE A 13 1.62 2.72 -7.57
N TYR A 14 0.72 3.37 -8.30
CA TYR A 14 0.27 3.02 -9.64
C TYR A 14 1.39 2.79 -10.67
N LYS A 15 2.38 3.69 -10.77
CA LYS A 15 3.53 3.52 -11.68
C LYS A 15 4.36 2.31 -11.29
N PHE A 16 4.56 2.10 -9.98
CA PHE A 16 5.25 0.93 -9.46
C PHE A 16 4.49 -0.36 -9.82
N PHE A 17 3.18 -0.38 -9.63
CA PHE A 17 2.32 -1.50 -10.02
C PHE A 17 2.35 -1.80 -11.52
N ASN A 18 2.30 -0.78 -12.37
CA ASN A 18 2.43 -0.95 -13.81
C ASN A 18 3.80 -1.50 -14.21
N GLN A 19 4.88 -1.06 -13.55
CA GLN A 19 6.23 -1.57 -13.82
C GLN A 19 6.41 -3.03 -13.40
N LEU A 20 5.71 -3.46 -12.35
CA LEU A 20 5.72 -4.87 -11.92
C LEU A 20 4.98 -5.79 -12.88
N ASN A 21 4.24 -5.25 -13.86
CA ASN A 21 3.50 -5.99 -14.87
C ASN A 21 2.55 -7.04 -14.26
N PHE A 22 1.91 -6.68 -13.14
CA PHE A 22 0.87 -7.49 -12.52
C PHE A 22 -0.50 -7.10 -13.07
N ASP A 23 -1.28 -8.09 -13.47
CA ASP A 23 -2.69 -7.91 -13.78
C ASP A 23 -3.48 -7.77 -12.47
N PHE A 24 -3.61 -6.54 -11.97
CA PHE A 24 -4.47 -6.26 -10.82
C PHE A 24 -5.94 -6.30 -11.27
N TYR A 25 -6.63 -7.39 -10.99
CA TYR A 25 -8.09 -7.50 -11.15
C TYR A 25 -8.85 -6.77 -10.02
N LEU A 26 -8.46 -5.51 -9.77
CA LEU A 26 -9.02 -4.64 -8.76
C LEU A 26 -9.74 -3.47 -9.43
N THR A 27 -10.92 -3.13 -8.89
CA THR A 27 -11.62 -1.91 -9.27
C THR A 27 -10.85 -0.67 -8.81
N ASN A 28 -11.11 0.49 -9.43
CA ASN A 28 -10.46 1.76 -9.04
C ASN A 28 -10.57 2.07 -7.53
N PRO A 29 -11.72 1.86 -6.85
CA PRO A 29 -11.80 2.02 -5.39
C PRO A 29 -10.89 1.06 -4.61
N GLN A 30 -10.77 -0.20 -5.07
CA GLN A 30 -9.90 -1.19 -4.43
C GLN A 30 -8.41 -0.85 -4.62
N LEU A 31 -8.03 -0.34 -5.79
CA LEU A 31 -6.67 0.18 -6.03
C LEU A 31 -6.34 1.34 -5.10
N LYS A 32 -7.27 2.28 -4.90
CA LYS A 32 -7.10 3.38 -3.93
C LYS A 32 -6.97 2.87 -2.49
N HIS A 33 -7.71 1.82 -2.13
CA HIS A 33 -7.55 1.18 -0.82
C HIS A 33 -6.17 0.55 -0.65
N LEU A 34 -5.70 -0.18 -1.67
CA LEU A 34 -4.37 -0.79 -1.68
C LEU A 34 -3.25 0.25 -1.57
N GLU A 35 -3.36 1.34 -2.33
CA GLU A 35 -2.43 2.47 -2.28
C GLU A 35 -2.35 3.07 -0.87
N ASN A 36 -3.49 3.35 -0.24
CA ASN A 36 -3.54 3.87 1.12
C ASN A 36 -2.89 2.92 2.14
N ILE A 37 -3.12 1.61 2.00
CA ILE A 37 -2.55 0.59 2.87
C ILE A 37 -1.03 0.52 2.72
N ILE A 38 -0.50 0.54 1.49
CA ILE A 38 0.94 0.50 1.23
C ILE A 38 1.62 1.80 1.68
N ASN A 39 1.02 2.96 1.43
CA ASN A 39 1.53 4.24 1.92
C ASN A 39 1.63 4.27 3.45
N ALA A 40 0.61 3.76 4.15
CA ALA A 40 0.64 3.62 5.61
C ALA A 40 1.72 2.65 6.08
N MET A 41 1.90 1.51 5.40
CA MET A 41 2.97 0.54 5.68
C MET A 41 4.36 1.15 5.55
N ILE A 42 4.62 1.87 4.45
CA ILE A 42 5.91 2.53 4.20
C ILE A 42 6.15 3.62 5.24
N SER A 43 5.15 4.48 5.49
CA SER A 43 5.28 5.61 6.41
C SER A 43 5.56 5.21 7.85
N LYS A 44 4.95 4.10 8.32
CA LYS A 44 5.21 3.57 9.67
C LYS A 44 6.51 2.78 9.76
N GLY A 45 6.98 2.21 8.65
CA GLY A 45 8.01 1.16 8.63
C GLY A 45 7.39 -0.20 8.98
N PHE A 46 6.85 -0.88 7.97
CA PHE A 46 6.08 -2.11 8.15
C PHE A 46 6.82 -3.18 8.96
N ASN A 47 6.17 -3.64 10.03
CA ASN A 47 6.70 -4.64 10.97
C ASN A 47 5.81 -5.92 11.04
N GLY A 48 4.87 -6.09 10.10
CA GLY A 48 3.91 -7.19 10.11
C GLY A 48 2.59 -6.91 10.85
N LYS A 49 2.45 -5.80 11.58
CA LYS A 49 1.24 -5.51 12.37
C LYS A 49 0.23 -4.65 11.60
N ILE A 50 -0.95 -5.21 11.36
CA ILE A 50 -2.06 -4.49 10.69
C ILE A 50 -2.61 -3.35 11.53
N SER A 51 -2.50 -3.43 12.87
CA SER A 51 -2.87 -2.33 13.78
C SER A 51 -2.12 -1.04 13.42
N ASP A 52 -0.84 -1.18 13.11
CA ASP A 52 0.06 -0.05 12.92
C ASP A 52 -0.23 0.64 11.57
N ILE A 53 -0.77 -0.11 10.60
CA ILE A 53 -1.29 0.41 9.33
C ILE A 53 -2.60 1.16 9.56
N ALA A 54 -3.51 0.60 10.38
CA ALA A 54 -4.82 1.18 10.66
C ALA A 54 -4.73 2.55 11.36
N GLU A 55 -3.66 2.81 12.12
CA GLU A 55 -3.37 4.12 12.72
C GLU A 55 -3.14 5.23 11.67
N LEU A 56 -2.56 4.88 10.52
CA LEU A 56 -2.15 5.84 9.49
C LEU A 56 -3.04 5.83 8.25
N ALA A 57 -3.68 4.71 7.93
CA ALA A 57 -4.55 4.60 6.77
C ALA A 57 -5.88 5.36 7.00
N PRO A 58 -6.42 6.07 5.98
CA PRO A 58 -7.74 6.70 6.07
C PRO A 58 -8.85 5.69 6.38
N ALA A 59 -8.68 4.43 5.94
CA ALA A 59 -9.50 3.30 6.32
C ALA A 59 -9.10 2.82 7.73
N ARG A 60 -9.50 3.58 8.76
CA ARG A 60 -9.05 3.45 10.16
C ARG A 60 -9.37 2.11 10.85
N HIS A 61 -10.25 1.30 10.28
CA HIS A 61 -10.66 0.05 10.92
C HIS A 61 -9.74 -1.09 10.49
N ARG A 62 -8.97 -1.63 11.45
CA ARG A 62 -8.15 -2.83 11.29
C ARG A 62 -8.90 -3.97 10.59
N THR A 63 -10.17 -4.17 10.94
CA THR A 63 -11.03 -5.21 10.35
C THR A 63 -11.25 -5.02 8.86
N SER A 64 -11.37 -3.78 8.39
CA SER A 64 -11.53 -3.46 6.97
C SER A 64 -10.25 -3.72 6.18
N ILE A 65 -9.09 -3.33 6.73
CA ILE A 65 -7.78 -3.63 6.12
C ILE A 65 -7.55 -5.14 6.08
N THR A 66 -7.85 -5.84 7.18
CA THR A 66 -7.68 -7.30 7.27
C THR A 66 -8.58 -8.00 6.25
N ARG A 67 -9.86 -7.60 6.14
CA ARG A 67 -10.80 -8.14 5.15
C ARG A 67 -10.37 -7.87 3.71
N PHE A 68 -9.70 -6.77 3.45
CA PHE A 68 -9.20 -6.45 2.11
C PHE A 68 -8.01 -7.34 1.71
N LEU A 69 -7.20 -7.76 2.69
CA LEU A 69 -5.97 -8.55 2.46
C LEU A 69 -6.17 -10.07 2.56
N SER A 70 -7.31 -10.51 3.10
CA SER A 70 -7.73 -11.92 3.20
C SER A 70 -8.39 -12.40 1.93
#